data_AF-A0AAT9GWS2-F1
#
_entry.id   AF-A0AAT9GWS2-F1
#
_cell.length_a   1.000
_cell.length_b   1.000
_cell.length_c   1.000
_cell.angle_alpha   90.00
_cell.angle_beta   90.00
_cell.angle_gamma   90.00
#
_symmetry.space_group_name_H-M   'P 1'
#
loop_
_entity.id
_entity.type
_entity.pdbx_description
1 polymer ?
#
loop_
_entity_poly.entity_id
_entity_poly.type
_entity_poly.pdbx_seq_one_letter_code
_entity_poly.pdbx_strand_id
1 'polypeptide(L)'
;MEKCKTLDMKNLLLTMILTTVFCNAQTAQYNKIDSESSFKEYMSKAGNTIKVGDTLNIGYPRAGDRFMFITQGNEPTGTVIANAKVVITKIKTIGNKNRGYKTYLLFKGYGMIPVYIDYESAFETGELK
;
A
#
# COMPACT_ATOMS: atom_id res chain seq x y z
N MET A 1 7.35 -12.54 -58.51
CA MET A 1 7.72 -13.62 -57.56
C MET A 1 7.98 -12.97 -56.21
N GLU A 2 6.96 -12.85 -55.37
CA GLU A 2 7.10 -12.41 -53.97
C GLU A 2 6.88 -13.61 -53.06
N LYS A 3 7.92 -14.01 -52.32
CA LYS A 3 7.81 -15.01 -51.26
C LYS A 3 7.37 -14.31 -49.98
N CYS A 4 6.09 -14.50 -49.61
CA CYS A 4 5.59 -14.15 -48.29
C CYS A 4 6.34 -14.99 -47.24
N LYS A 5 7.11 -14.32 -46.37
CA LYS A 5 7.79 -14.97 -45.25
C LYS A 5 6.74 -15.38 -44.22
N THR A 6 6.49 -16.68 -44.10
CA THR A 6 5.81 -17.29 -42.97
C THR A 6 6.63 -17.00 -41.71
N LEU A 7 6.19 -16.05 -40.88
CA LEU A 7 6.70 -15.93 -39.52
C LEU A 7 6.38 -17.23 -38.78
N ASP A 8 7.42 -17.93 -38.35
CA ASP A 8 7.34 -19.19 -37.62
C ASP A 8 6.55 -19.01 -36.32
N MET A 9 5.34 -19.58 -36.29
CA MET A 9 4.39 -19.55 -35.18
C MET A 9 4.97 -20.09 -33.85
N LYS A 10 6.10 -20.82 -33.93
CA LYS A 10 6.88 -21.31 -32.78
C LYS A 10 7.55 -20.18 -31.98
N ASN A 11 7.95 -19.08 -32.61
CA ASN A 11 8.58 -17.96 -31.89
C ASN A 11 7.58 -17.00 -31.24
N LEU A 12 6.29 -17.09 -31.61
CA LEU A 12 5.22 -16.27 -31.03
C LEU A 12 4.69 -16.85 -29.72
N LEU A 13 4.74 -18.18 -29.55
CA LEU A 13 4.33 -18.84 -28.30
C LEU A 13 5.33 -18.58 -27.15
N LEU A 14 6.62 -18.43 -27.48
CA LEU A 14 7.67 -18.27 -26.49
C LEU A 14 7.62 -16.89 -25.78
N THR A 15 7.10 -15.86 -26.45
CA THR A 15 6.93 -14.51 -25.88
C THR A 15 5.72 -14.37 -24.96
N MET A 16 4.68 -15.21 -25.10
CA MET A 16 3.50 -15.17 -24.21
C MET A 16 3.76 -15.76 -22.82
N ILE A 17 4.71 -16.69 -22.69
CA ILE A 17 4.99 -17.37 -21.41
C ILE A 17 5.81 -16.47 -20.46
N LEU A 18 6.49 -15.45 -20.97
CA LEU A 18 7.37 -14.58 -20.17
C LEU A 18 6.65 -13.43 -19.45
N THR A 19 5.36 -13.19 -19.72
CA THR A 19 4.61 -12.06 -19.15
C THR A 19 3.92 -12.36 -17.82
N THR A 20 3.79 -13.63 -17.42
CA THR A 20 3.04 -14.03 -16.22
C THR A 20 3.83 -13.86 -14.91
N VAL A 21 5.13 -13.59 -14.98
CA VAL A 21 6.02 -13.59 -13.80
C VAL A 21 5.95 -12.29 -12.97
N PHE A 22 5.34 -11.22 -13.49
CA PHE A 22 5.26 -9.93 -12.79
C PHE A 22 3.99 -9.74 -11.92
N CYS A 23 3.18 -10.79 -11.74
CA CYS A 23 1.87 -10.67 -11.06
C CYS A 23 1.93 -10.81 -9.52
N ASN A 24 3.10 -11.09 -8.93
CA ASN A 24 3.21 -11.42 -7.50
C ASN A 24 3.27 -10.20 -6.54
N ALA A 25 3.22 -8.97 -7.05
CA ALA A 25 3.25 -7.74 -6.23
C ALA A 25 1.85 -7.13 -5.97
N GLN A 26 0.76 -7.84 -6.28
CA GLN A 26 -0.57 -7.23 -6.29
C GLN A 26 -1.17 -7.05 -4.90
N THR A 27 -1.07 -8.04 -4.01
CA THR A 27 -1.80 -8.01 -2.73
C THR A 27 -0.92 -8.45 -1.57
N ALA A 28 -0.73 -7.58 -0.58
CA ALA A 28 -0.19 -7.96 0.72
C ALA A 28 -1.33 -8.50 1.61
N GLN A 29 -1.03 -9.43 2.50
CA GLN A 29 -2.00 -9.95 3.46
C GLN A 29 -1.44 -9.86 4.88
N TYR A 30 -2.26 -9.42 5.83
CA TYR A 30 -1.93 -9.42 7.25
C TYR A 30 -1.37 -10.79 7.69
N ASN A 31 -0.28 -10.78 8.46
CA ASN A 31 0.48 -11.96 8.91
C ASN A 31 1.10 -12.86 7.82
N LYS A 32 1.11 -12.44 6.54
CA LYS A 32 1.80 -13.14 5.45
C LYS A 32 2.91 -12.32 4.79
N ILE A 33 3.37 -11.27 5.46
CA ILE A 33 4.42 -10.38 4.97
C ILE A 33 5.74 -10.77 5.65
N ASP A 34 6.76 -11.07 4.84
CA ASP A 34 8.08 -11.52 5.27
C ASP A 34 9.23 -10.59 4.84
N SER A 35 8.90 -9.50 4.15
CA SER A 35 9.85 -8.57 3.54
C SER A 35 9.26 -7.17 3.35
N GLU A 36 10.13 -6.18 3.18
CA GLU A 36 9.75 -4.82 2.79
C GLU A 36 9.46 -4.78 1.29
N SER A 37 8.26 -4.33 0.91
CA SER A 37 7.85 -4.23 -0.49
C SER A 37 6.73 -3.21 -0.66
N SER A 38 6.37 -2.93 -1.92
CA SER A 38 5.23 -2.08 -2.28
C SER A 38 4.15 -2.92 -2.96
N PHE A 39 2.90 -2.63 -2.65
CA PHE A 39 1.74 -3.42 -3.10
C PHE A 39 0.67 -2.52 -3.71
N LYS A 40 -0.23 -3.13 -4.49
CA LYS A 40 -1.42 -2.43 -5.02
C LYS A 40 -2.62 -2.57 -4.10
N GLU A 41 -2.70 -3.68 -3.39
CA GLU A 41 -3.78 -4.03 -2.48
C GLU A 41 -3.22 -4.57 -1.17
N TYR A 42 -4.02 -4.47 -0.11
CA TYR A 42 -3.75 -5.02 1.19
C TYR A 42 -5.01 -5.65 1.78
N MET A 43 -4.92 -6.88 2.25
CA MET A 43 -5.97 -7.53 3.02
C MET A 43 -5.65 -7.44 4.51
N SER A 44 -6.52 -6.74 5.24
CA SER A 44 -6.34 -6.43 6.66
C SER A 44 -6.64 -7.62 7.57
N LYS A 45 -6.27 -7.47 8.84
CA LYS A 45 -6.66 -8.39 9.92
C LYS A 45 -8.18 -8.58 10.02
N ALA A 46 -8.95 -7.53 9.76
CA ALA A 46 -10.41 -7.55 9.78
C ALA A 46 -11.04 -8.17 8.51
N GLY A 47 -10.23 -8.60 7.53
CA GLY A 47 -10.70 -9.16 6.27
C GLY A 47 -11.11 -8.12 5.21
N ASN A 48 -10.86 -6.83 5.45
CA ASN A 48 -11.11 -5.78 4.48
C ASN A 48 -9.97 -5.73 3.46
N THR A 49 -10.29 -5.53 2.19
CA THR A 49 -9.30 -5.29 1.15
C THR A 49 -9.24 -3.80 0.83
N ILE A 50 -8.05 -3.22 0.94
CA ILE A 50 -7.76 -1.81 0.70
C ILE A 50 -6.82 -1.70 -0.50
N LYS A 51 -7.08 -0.76 -1.40
CA LYS A 51 -6.36 -0.60 -2.66
C LYS A 51 -5.77 0.80 -2.80
N VAL A 52 -4.68 0.90 -3.56
CA VAL A 52 -4.19 2.21 -4.03
C VAL A 52 -5.29 2.87 -4.86
N GLY A 53 -5.61 4.13 -4.54
CA GLY A 53 -6.71 4.88 -5.12
C GLY A 53 -7.97 4.93 -4.24
N ASP A 54 -8.08 4.07 -3.23
CA ASP A 54 -9.20 4.14 -2.29
C ASP A 54 -9.14 5.41 -1.46
N THR A 55 -10.32 5.87 -1.01
CA THR A 55 -10.45 7.00 -0.11
C THR A 55 -10.66 6.50 1.31
N LEU A 56 -9.88 7.03 2.24
CA LEU A 56 -9.98 6.74 3.68
C LEU A 56 -10.48 7.97 4.42
N ASN A 57 -11.20 7.75 5.53
CA ASN A 57 -11.56 8.83 6.45
C ASN A 57 -10.60 8.81 7.64
N ILE A 58 -9.90 9.93 7.84
CA ILE A 58 -9.10 10.12 9.06
C ILE A 58 -10.05 10.39 10.22
N GLY A 59 -9.84 9.70 11.33
CA GLY A 59 -10.57 9.91 12.58
C GLY A 59 -10.02 11.09 13.37
N TYR A 60 -9.94 10.89 14.68
CA TYR A 60 -9.34 11.84 15.62
C TYR A 60 -8.21 11.13 16.38
N PRO A 61 -7.20 11.86 16.87
CA PRO A 61 -6.22 11.30 17.79
C PRO A 61 -6.91 10.64 18.98
N ARG A 62 -6.40 9.48 19.41
CA ARG A 62 -6.96 8.78 20.57
C ARG A 62 -6.77 9.57 21.87
N ALA A 63 -5.66 10.30 21.99
CA ALA A 63 -5.35 11.11 23.17
C ALA A 63 -4.52 12.34 22.77
N GLY A 64 -4.86 13.50 23.33
CA GLY A 64 -4.14 14.75 23.10
C GLY A 64 -4.44 15.39 21.74
N ASP A 65 -3.43 16.05 21.18
CA ASP A 65 -3.49 16.89 19.98
C ASP A 65 -2.73 16.30 18.77
N ARG A 66 -2.25 15.05 18.88
CA ARG A 66 -1.42 14.39 17.86
C ARG A 66 -1.78 12.93 17.66
N PHE A 67 -1.78 12.50 16.40
CA PHE A 67 -1.99 11.12 16.01
C PHE A 67 -0.80 10.25 16.37
N MET A 68 -1.05 9.07 16.94
CA MET A 68 0.01 8.13 17.31
C MET A 68 0.47 7.27 16.13
N PHE A 69 -0.45 6.94 15.21
CA PHE A 69 -0.21 6.00 14.11
C PHE A 69 -0.23 6.65 12.73
N ILE A 70 -0.37 7.99 12.69
CA ILE A 70 -0.30 8.79 11.47
C ILE A 70 0.85 9.79 11.60
N THR A 71 1.89 9.61 10.78
CA THR A 71 3.14 10.36 10.88
C THR A 71 3.54 11.01 9.55
N GLN A 72 4.26 12.11 9.61
CA GLN A 72 4.88 12.76 8.46
C GLN A 72 6.33 13.12 8.81
N GLY A 73 7.29 12.67 8.00
CA GLY A 73 8.70 12.92 8.29
C GLY A 73 9.18 12.27 9.60
N ASN A 74 8.61 11.12 9.98
CA ASN A 74 8.82 10.41 11.24
C ASN A 74 8.25 11.10 12.50
N GLU A 75 7.51 12.20 12.34
CA GLU A 75 6.86 12.89 13.45
C GLU A 75 5.34 12.63 13.46
N PRO A 76 4.70 12.45 14.63
CA PRO A 76 3.25 12.46 14.79
C PRO A 76 2.58 13.64 14.09
N THR A 77 1.56 13.38 13.28
CA THR A 77 0.77 14.46 12.67
C THR A 77 -0.15 15.12 13.71
N GLY A 78 -0.40 16.42 13.55
CA GLY A 78 -1.34 17.16 14.38
C GLY A 78 -2.80 17.00 13.93
N THR A 79 -3.73 17.53 14.70
CA THR A 79 -5.20 17.49 14.44
C THR A 79 -5.66 18.16 13.15
N VAL A 80 -4.80 18.87 12.42
CA VAL A 80 -5.14 19.55 11.16
C VAL A 80 -5.68 18.60 10.08
N ILE A 81 -5.32 17.31 10.14
CA ILE A 81 -5.82 16.28 9.22
C ILE A 81 -7.02 15.49 9.78
N ALA A 82 -7.53 15.83 10.96
CA ALA A 82 -8.64 15.13 11.57
C ALA A 82 -9.92 15.28 10.74
N ASN A 83 -10.72 14.21 10.65
CA ASN A 83 -11.95 14.15 9.87
C ASN A 83 -11.77 14.44 8.35
N ALA A 84 -10.53 14.38 7.84
CA ALA A 84 -10.24 14.57 6.43
C ALA A 84 -10.47 13.28 5.62
N LYS A 85 -10.81 13.44 4.34
CA LYS A 85 -10.84 12.35 3.36
C LYS A 85 -9.54 12.35 2.57
N VAL A 86 -8.83 11.23 2.57
CA VAL A 86 -7.52 11.12 1.93
C VAL A 86 -7.48 9.96 0.94
N VAL A 87 -6.80 10.16 -0.19
CA VAL A 87 -6.66 9.13 -1.22
C VAL A 87 -5.35 8.37 -1.02
N ILE A 88 -5.41 7.05 -1.00
CA ILE A 88 -4.22 6.20 -0.89
C ILE A 88 -3.42 6.30 -2.17
N THR A 89 -2.17 6.73 -2.04
CA THR A 89 -1.22 6.85 -3.15
C THR A 89 -0.25 5.68 -3.23
N LYS A 90 0.03 5.02 -2.10
CA LYS A 90 0.93 3.87 -2.04
C LYS A 90 0.61 3.00 -0.83
N ILE A 91 0.81 1.70 -1.00
CA ILE A 91 0.82 0.71 0.08
C ILE A 91 2.23 0.13 0.13
N LYS A 92 2.83 0.10 1.31
CA LYS A 92 4.15 -0.51 1.50
C LYS A 92 4.28 -1.20 2.84
N THR A 93 5.19 -2.17 2.93
CA THR A 93 5.53 -2.83 4.18
C THR A 93 6.87 -2.31 4.68
N ILE A 94 6.98 -2.08 5.98
CA ILE A 94 8.20 -1.60 6.64
C ILE A 94 8.43 -2.47 7.87
N GLY A 95 9.67 -2.86 8.10
CA GLY A 95 10.03 -3.61 9.29
C GLY A 95 11.25 -4.50 9.11
N ASN A 96 11.38 -5.50 9.97
CA ASN A 96 12.48 -6.46 9.89
C ASN A 96 12.07 -7.81 10.49
N LYS A 97 12.88 -8.83 10.22
CA LYS A 97 12.64 -10.20 10.67
C LYS A 97 12.51 -10.35 12.20
N ASN A 98 13.10 -9.47 12.99
CA ASN A 98 13.08 -9.56 14.46
C ASN A 98 11.83 -8.90 15.08
N ARG A 99 11.29 -7.84 14.45
CA ARG A 99 10.15 -7.06 14.97
C ARG A 99 8.84 -7.32 14.20
N GLY A 100 8.93 -8.07 13.10
CA GLY A 100 7.84 -8.21 12.14
C GLY A 100 7.77 -7.05 11.15
N TYR A 101 6.87 -7.21 10.18
CA TYR A 101 6.61 -6.22 9.15
C TYR A 101 5.21 -5.62 9.36
N LYS A 102 5.12 -4.30 9.27
CA LYS A 102 3.87 -3.54 9.35
C LYS A 102 3.49 -3.00 7.98
N THR A 103 2.20 -2.90 7.72
CA THR A 103 1.68 -2.29 6.49
C THR A 103 1.39 -0.81 6.71
N TYR A 104 1.95 0.01 5.83
CA TYR A 104 1.75 1.45 5.80
C TYR A 104 0.98 1.87 4.55
N LEU A 105 -0.06 2.67 4.76
CA LEU A 105 -0.75 3.40 3.69
C LEU A 105 -0.19 4.81 3.63
N LEU A 106 0.05 5.30 2.41
CA LEU A 106 0.58 6.64 2.19
C LEU A 106 -0.42 7.49 1.44
N PHE A 107 -0.55 8.74 1.86
CA PHE A 107 -1.26 9.78 1.11
C PHE A 107 -0.43 11.06 1.03
N LYS A 108 -0.84 11.98 0.17
CA LYS A 108 -0.15 13.28 0.03
C LYS A 108 -0.36 14.12 1.30
N GLY A 109 0.74 14.46 1.97
CA GLY A 109 0.75 15.41 3.07
C GLY A 109 0.94 16.85 2.63
N TYR A 110 1.33 17.70 3.58
CA TYR A 110 1.79 19.05 3.29
C TYR A 110 3.18 19.02 2.66
N GLY A 111 3.38 19.72 1.55
CA GLY A 111 4.67 19.78 0.86
C GLY A 111 5.05 18.46 0.17
N MET A 112 6.34 18.14 0.16
CA MET A 112 6.89 17.00 -0.60
C MET A 112 6.91 15.66 0.15
N ILE A 113 6.73 15.69 1.48
CA ILE A 113 6.85 14.50 2.33
C ILE A 113 5.48 13.83 2.44
N PRO A 114 5.33 12.54 2.10
CA PRO A 114 4.06 11.84 2.25
C PRO A 114 3.74 11.59 3.72
N VAL A 115 2.45 11.49 4.03
CA VAL A 115 1.96 11.02 5.34
C VAL A 115 1.89 9.50 5.31
N TYR A 116 2.28 8.89 6.43
CA TYR A 116 2.30 7.46 6.67
C TYR A 116 1.24 7.09 7.69
N ILE A 117 0.41 6.10 7.38
CA ILE A 117 -0.57 5.51 8.28
C ILE A 117 -0.14 4.07 8.56
N ASP A 118 0.20 3.74 9.81
CA ASP A 118 0.29 2.35 10.27
C ASP A 118 -1.13 1.78 10.32
N TYR A 119 -1.53 1.05 9.27
CA TYR A 119 -2.94 0.78 8.99
C TYR A 119 -3.66 0.05 10.12
N GLU A 120 -3.09 -1.09 10.55
CA GLU A 120 -3.74 -1.95 11.54
C GLU A 120 -3.87 -1.21 12.87
N SER A 121 -2.81 -0.51 13.28
CA SER A 121 -2.81 0.24 14.55
C SER A 121 -3.75 1.44 14.51
N ALA A 122 -3.78 2.19 13.40
CA ALA A 122 -4.67 3.34 13.24
C ALA A 122 -6.14 2.92 13.18
N PHE A 123 -6.45 1.80 12.52
CA PHE A 123 -7.80 1.25 12.46
C PHE A 123 -8.27 0.74 13.84
N GLU A 124 -7.43 -0.02 14.55
CA GLU A 124 -7.75 -0.53 15.89
C GLU A 124 -7.95 0.58 16.93
N THR A 125 -7.30 1.74 16.74
CA THR A 125 -7.41 2.88 17.66
C THR A 125 -8.47 3.91 17.27
N GLY A 126 -9.09 3.77 16.09
CA GLY A 126 -10.07 4.72 15.57
C GLY A 126 -9.47 6.03 15.02
N GLU A 127 -8.14 6.09 14.87
CA GLU A 127 -7.46 7.15 14.12
C GLU A 127 -7.75 7.04 12.61
N LEU A 128 -8.17 5.86 12.15
CA LEU A 128 -8.66 5.57 10.80
C LEU A 128 -10.08 5.00 10.85
N LYS A 129 -10.96 5.42 9.94
CA LYS A 129 -12.36 4.98 9.82
C LYS A 129 -12.72 4.55 8.40
#